data_AF-V6L6F6-F1
#
_entry.id   AF-V6L6F6-F1
#
_cell.length_a   1.000
_cell.length_b   1.000
_cell.length_c   1.000
_cell.angle_alpha   90.00
_cell.angle_beta   90.00
_cell.angle_gamma   90.00
#
_symmetry.space_group_name_H-M   'P 1'
#
loop_
_entity.id
_entity.type
_entity.pdbx_description
1 polymer ?
#
loop_
_entity_poly.entity_id
_entity_poly.type
_entity_poly.pdbx_seq_one_letter_code
_entity_poly.pdbx_strand_id
1 'polypeptide(L)'
;MPDIHWGYGFPIGGVAATKVAGGGVISPGGVGFDISCGVRLLTAHVDRTALLHRLPALMDRLDGLIPRGLRRGGLWHLTGRAQLHEILRGGARYAVEQGHGVPRDLERCEDCGAVGDADHTQVGERALDRGAGQVGSLGSANHFLEIQAVDTVYDETCARAFGLRPGLVCVMIHCGSRGLATRSAPTTCGPWTP
;
A
#
# COMPACT_ATOMS: atom_id res chain seq x y z
N MET A 1 -10.81 -9.12 14.69
CA MET A 1 -10.45 -7.83 15.30
C MET A 1 -11.73 -7.07 15.64
N PRO A 2 -11.70 -6.06 16.54
CA PRO A 2 -12.91 -5.38 17.02
C PRO A 2 -13.74 -4.68 15.92
N ASP A 3 -13.13 -4.39 14.79
CA ASP A 3 -13.69 -3.80 13.56
C ASP A 3 -14.27 -4.84 12.58
N ILE A 4 -14.55 -6.04 13.06
CA ILE A 4 -15.07 -7.16 12.25
C ILE A 4 -16.37 -6.80 11.53
N HIS A 5 -16.43 -7.10 10.25
CA HIS A 5 -17.64 -6.99 9.44
C HIS A 5 -17.62 -7.99 8.27
N TRP A 6 -18.73 -8.04 7.54
CA TRP A 6 -18.95 -8.99 6.47
C TRP A 6 -17.91 -8.85 5.34
N GLY A 7 -17.32 -9.98 4.93
CA GLY A 7 -16.32 -10.07 3.88
C GLY A 7 -16.56 -11.28 2.95
N TYR A 8 -15.65 -11.51 2.00
CA TYR A 8 -15.78 -12.59 1.01
C TYR A 8 -15.14 -13.89 1.51
N GLY A 9 -15.96 -14.80 2.03
CA GLY A 9 -15.50 -16.05 2.65
C GLY A 9 -14.98 -15.83 4.07
N PHE A 10 -13.91 -15.05 4.21
CA PHE A 10 -13.41 -14.58 5.50
C PHE A 10 -14.03 -13.22 5.87
N PRO A 11 -14.27 -12.94 7.16
CA PRO A 11 -14.67 -11.61 7.60
C PRO A 11 -13.49 -10.64 7.48
N ILE A 12 -13.78 -9.38 7.14
CA ILE A 12 -12.76 -8.31 7.22
C ILE A 12 -12.42 -8.11 8.71
N GLY A 13 -11.14 -7.91 9.00
CA GLY A 13 -10.60 -7.92 10.37
C GLY A 13 -10.40 -9.33 10.94
N GLY A 14 -10.53 -10.39 10.13
CA GLY A 14 -10.21 -11.76 10.51
C GLY A 14 -8.71 -12.05 10.48
N VAL A 15 -8.25 -12.95 11.35
CA VAL A 15 -6.89 -13.51 11.31
C VAL A 15 -7.01 -15.03 11.47
N ALA A 16 -6.35 -15.78 10.61
CA ALA A 16 -6.29 -17.24 10.68
C ALA A 16 -4.87 -17.71 10.37
N ALA A 17 -4.27 -18.48 11.28
CA ALA A 17 -2.97 -19.11 11.07
C ALA A 17 -3.18 -20.59 10.68
N THR A 18 -2.53 -21.04 9.61
CA THR A 18 -2.57 -22.44 9.16
C THR A 18 -1.17 -23.05 9.19
N LYS A 19 -1.09 -24.35 9.49
CA LYS A 19 0.20 -25.05 9.61
C LYS A 19 0.66 -25.54 8.24
N VAL A 20 1.69 -24.90 7.69
CA VAL A 20 2.27 -25.24 6.36
C VAL A 20 2.57 -26.74 6.23
N ALA A 21 3.39 -27.30 7.12
CA ALA A 21 3.78 -28.72 7.08
C ALA A 21 2.69 -29.69 7.56
N GLY A 22 1.50 -29.20 7.94
CA GLY A 22 0.41 -29.98 8.52
C GLY A 22 -0.82 -30.08 7.63
N GLY A 23 -0.69 -29.82 6.33
CA GLY A 23 -1.83 -29.75 5.41
C GLY A 23 -2.66 -28.47 5.57
N GLY A 24 -2.06 -27.40 6.09
CA GLY A 24 -2.68 -26.09 6.16
C GLY A 24 -3.05 -25.56 4.77
N VAL A 25 -4.14 -24.80 4.70
CA VAL A 25 -4.65 -24.23 3.45
C VAL A 25 -4.34 -22.74 3.35
N ILE A 26 -4.29 -22.24 2.11
CA ILE A 26 -4.28 -20.82 1.79
C ILE A 26 -5.61 -20.51 1.11
N SER A 27 -6.27 -19.43 1.54
CA SER A 27 -7.48 -18.94 0.90
C SER A 27 -7.25 -17.51 0.42
N PRO A 28 -7.35 -17.21 -0.89
CA PRO A 28 -7.30 -15.84 -1.38
C PRO A 28 -8.35 -14.93 -0.74
N GLY A 29 -9.52 -15.49 -0.38
CA GLY A 29 -10.56 -14.76 0.36
C GLY A 29 -10.14 -14.36 1.78
N GLY A 30 -9.21 -15.09 2.39
CA GLY A 30 -8.60 -14.75 3.67
C GLY A 30 -7.53 -13.66 3.60
N VAL A 31 -7.03 -13.35 2.40
CA VAL A 31 -6.09 -12.25 2.15
C VAL A 31 -6.85 -10.99 1.70
N GLY A 32 -7.80 -11.16 0.79
CA GLY A 32 -8.58 -10.08 0.18
C GLY A 32 -8.18 -9.76 -1.26
N PHE A 33 -9.01 -8.98 -1.95
CA PHE A 33 -8.84 -8.66 -3.38
C PHE A 33 -7.80 -7.58 -3.65
N ASP A 34 -7.61 -6.62 -2.74
CA ASP A 34 -6.56 -5.61 -2.83
C ASP A 34 -5.37 -6.06 -1.98
N ILE A 35 -4.58 -6.97 -2.55
CA ILE A 35 -3.41 -7.55 -1.88
C ILE A 35 -2.48 -6.42 -1.48
N SER A 36 -1.99 -6.46 -0.24
CA SER A 36 -1.12 -5.42 0.32
C SER A 36 -1.75 -4.01 0.33
N CYS A 37 -3.08 -3.88 0.37
CA CYS A 37 -3.71 -2.64 0.79
C CYS A 37 -3.24 -2.30 2.20
N GLY A 38 -2.61 -1.13 2.36
CA GLY A 38 -1.86 -0.81 3.55
C GLY A 38 -1.63 0.68 3.70
N VAL A 39 -1.03 1.03 4.83
CA VAL A 39 -0.85 2.41 5.26
C VAL A 39 0.62 2.75 5.37
N ARG A 40 1.00 3.90 4.83
CA ARG A 40 2.30 4.53 5.08
C ARG A 40 2.09 5.86 5.78
N LEU A 41 2.84 6.09 6.86
CA LEU A 41 2.84 7.36 7.59
C LEU A 41 4.18 8.07 7.40
N LEU A 42 4.14 9.32 6.92
CA LEU A 42 5.28 10.20 6.76
C LEU A 42 5.21 11.33 7.78
N THR A 43 6.33 11.71 8.38
CA THR A 43 6.43 12.86 9.28
C THR A 43 7.05 14.05 8.54
N ALA A 44 6.38 15.21 8.54
CA ALA A 44 6.80 16.36 7.73
C ALA A 44 7.77 17.33 8.43
N HIS A 45 8.18 17.06 9.68
CA HIS A 45 9.00 17.96 10.51
C HIS A 45 8.47 19.41 10.57
N VAL A 46 7.16 19.60 10.43
CA VAL A 46 6.47 20.90 10.44
C VAL A 46 5.35 20.85 11.47
N ASP A 47 5.13 21.96 12.18
CA ASP A 47 4.00 22.12 13.09
C ASP A 47 2.72 22.54 12.38
N ARG A 48 1.57 22.06 12.88
CA ARG A 48 0.25 22.38 12.32
C ARG A 48 0.03 23.87 12.16
N THR A 49 0.43 24.66 13.15
CA THR A 49 0.30 26.13 13.15
C THR A 49 1.04 26.78 11.98
N ALA A 50 2.22 26.25 11.63
CA ALA A 50 3.00 26.72 10.50
C ALA A 50 2.41 26.27 9.15
N LEU A 51 1.66 25.18 9.11
CA LEU A 51 1.06 24.67 7.86
C LEU A 51 -0.32 25.27 7.55
N LEU A 52 -1.12 25.65 8.56
CA LEU A 52 -2.53 26.04 8.40
C LEU A 52 -2.76 27.07 7.27
N HIS A 53 -1.94 28.11 7.19
CA HIS A 53 -2.09 29.16 6.18
C HIS A 53 -1.69 28.72 4.75
N ARG A 54 -0.90 27.64 4.63
CA ARG A 54 -0.48 27.06 3.33
C ARG A 54 -1.26 25.81 2.95
N LEU A 55 -2.09 25.29 3.86
CA LEU A 55 -2.80 24.04 3.66
C LEU A 55 -3.68 24.07 2.39
N PRO A 56 -4.46 25.11 2.09
CA PRO A 56 -5.26 25.14 0.85
C PRO A 56 -4.39 24.99 -0.40
N ALA A 57 -3.34 25.82 -0.53
CA ALA A 57 -2.43 25.77 -1.66
C ALA A 57 -1.65 24.44 -1.77
N LEU A 58 -1.31 23.83 -0.64
CA LEU A 58 -0.73 22.49 -0.61
C LEU A 58 -1.72 21.44 -1.12
N MET A 59 -2.96 21.46 -0.64
CA MET A 59 -4.00 20.51 -1.03
C MET A 59 -4.32 20.64 -2.52
N ASP A 60 -4.43 21.85 -3.06
CA ASP A 60 -4.65 22.09 -4.50
C ASP A 60 -3.50 21.48 -5.33
N ARG A 61 -2.26 21.65 -4.86
CA ARG A 61 -1.09 21.09 -5.55
C ARG A 61 -1.05 19.58 -5.46
N LEU A 62 -1.37 18.99 -4.31
CA LEU A 62 -1.44 17.54 -4.14
C LEU A 62 -2.55 16.93 -5.00
N ASP A 63 -3.71 17.58 -5.11
CA ASP A 63 -4.81 17.13 -5.96
C ASP A 63 -4.43 17.15 -7.46
N GLY A 64 -3.71 18.19 -7.87
CA GLY A 64 -3.19 18.29 -9.24
C GLY A 64 -2.13 17.23 -9.56
N LEU A 65 -1.27 16.90 -8.59
CA LEU A 65 -0.16 15.98 -8.78
C LEU A 65 -0.56 14.51 -8.65
N ILE A 66 -1.38 14.15 -7.66
CA ILE A 66 -1.59 12.75 -7.27
C ILE A 66 -2.81 12.19 -7.99
N PRO A 67 -2.64 11.21 -8.91
CA PRO A 67 -3.77 10.64 -9.63
C PRO A 67 -4.71 9.87 -8.69
N ARG A 68 -6.00 10.17 -8.82
CA ARG A 68 -7.10 9.51 -8.11
C ARG A 68 -8.06 8.88 -9.11
N GLY A 69 -8.76 7.84 -8.66
CA GLY A 69 -9.71 7.08 -9.47
C GLY A 69 -9.05 6.28 -10.60
N LEU A 70 -9.86 5.89 -11.59
CA LEU A 70 -9.44 5.01 -12.69
C LEU A 70 -8.94 5.76 -13.94
N ARG A 71 -9.08 7.09 -14.00
CA ARG A 71 -9.01 7.83 -15.27
C ARG A 71 -7.70 8.59 -15.53
N ARG A 72 -6.94 8.95 -14.49
CA ARG A 72 -5.72 9.78 -14.64
C ARG A 72 -4.41 8.99 -14.77
N GLY A 73 -4.47 7.66 -14.81
CA GLY A 73 -3.27 6.83 -14.84
C GLY A 73 -2.46 6.90 -13.54
N GLY A 74 -1.20 6.49 -13.60
CA GLY A 74 -0.23 6.54 -12.50
C GLY A 74 0.78 7.66 -12.65
N LEU A 75 1.45 8.04 -11.56
CA LEU A 75 2.58 8.98 -11.60
C LEU A 75 3.76 8.41 -12.38
N TRP A 76 3.99 7.10 -12.24
CA TRP A 76 5.13 6.44 -12.84
C TRP A 76 4.74 5.85 -14.20
N HIS A 77 5.18 6.51 -15.26
CA HIS A 77 5.04 6.03 -16.62
C HIS A 77 6.12 4.99 -16.91
N LEU A 78 5.72 3.72 -16.93
CA LEU A 78 6.67 2.63 -17.16
C LEU A 78 7.12 2.59 -18.62
N THR A 79 8.39 2.29 -18.86
CA THR A 79 8.98 2.17 -20.20
C THR A 79 8.56 0.89 -20.93
N GLY A 80 8.02 -0.08 -20.18
CA GLY A 80 7.49 -1.32 -20.74
C GLY A 80 7.24 -2.39 -19.67
N ARG A 81 6.85 -3.57 -20.15
CA ARG A 81 6.50 -4.71 -19.30
C ARG A 81 7.64 -5.19 -18.41
N ALA A 82 8.87 -5.17 -18.93
CA ALA A 82 10.05 -5.56 -18.15
C ALA A 82 10.21 -4.72 -16.88
N GLN A 83 9.96 -3.41 -16.95
CA GLN A 83 10.03 -2.54 -15.79
C GLN A 83 8.97 -2.86 -14.73
N LEU A 84 7.77 -3.28 -15.16
CA LEU A 84 6.76 -3.76 -14.21
C LEU A 84 7.21 -5.03 -13.48
N HIS A 85 7.90 -5.95 -14.17
CA HIS A 85 8.47 -7.14 -13.52
C HIS A 85 9.57 -6.78 -12.53
N GLU A 86 10.41 -5.77 -12.82
CA GLU A 86 11.38 -5.25 -11.85
C GLU A 86 10.70 -4.65 -10.62
N ILE A 87 9.57 -3.93 -10.79
CA ILE A 87 8.75 -3.46 -9.67
C ILE A 87 8.19 -4.63 -8.85
N LEU A 88 7.68 -5.68 -9.51
CA LEU A 88 7.13 -6.85 -8.80
C LEU A 88 8.20 -7.64 -8.06
N ARG A 89 9.41 -7.73 -8.61
CA ARG A 89 10.55 -8.44 -8.03
C ARG A 89 11.21 -7.63 -6.91
N GLY A 90 11.41 -6.34 -7.12
CA GLY A 90 12.20 -5.47 -6.25
C GLY A 90 11.36 -4.62 -5.30
N GLY A 91 10.04 -4.52 -5.50
CA GLY A 91 9.15 -3.74 -4.66
C GLY A 91 9.62 -2.30 -4.47
N ALA A 92 9.58 -1.82 -3.22
CA ALA A 92 10.04 -0.48 -2.87
C ALA A 92 11.54 -0.28 -3.11
N ARG A 93 12.36 -1.34 -3.03
CA ARG A 93 13.81 -1.24 -3.31
C ARG A 93 14.05 -0.78 -4.73
N TYR A 94 13.36 -1.39 -5.69
CA TYR A 94 13.46 -0.97 -7.09
C TYR A 94 12.97 0.48 -7.27
N ALA A 95 11.89 0.88 -6.60
CA ALA A 95 11.43 2.27 -6.64
C ALA A 95 12.52 3.26 -6.15
N VAL A 96 13.19 2.96 -5.04
CA VAL A 96 14.29 3.78 -4.52
C VAL A 96 15.49 3.81 -5.47
N GLU A 97 15.87 2.69 -6.07
CA GLU A 97 16.94 2.62 -7.10
C GLU A 97 16.62 3.47 -8.33
N GLN A 98 15.34 3.62 -8.67
CA GLN A 98 14.87 4.49 -9.76
C GLN A 98 14.64 5.95 -9.34
N GLY A 99 15.03 6.32 -8.11
CA GLY A 99 14.96 7.69 -7.60
C GLY A 99 13.63 8.06 -6.91
N HIS A 100 12.75 7.09 -6.65
CA HIS A 100 11.49 7.29 -5.92
C HIS A 100 11.65 6.99 -4.43
N GLY A 101 12.30 7.89 -3.70
CA GLY A 101 12.53 7.80 -2.26
C GLY A 101 14.01 7.80 -1.91
N VAL A 102 14.33 7.38 -0.68
CA VAL A 102 15.70 7.28 -0.16
C VAL A 102 15.95 5.93 0.51
N PRO A 103 17.21 5.47 0.66
CA PRO A 103 17.52 4.17 1.24
C PRO A 103 16.87 3.90 2.62
N ARG A 104 16.78 4.93 3.45
CA ARG A 104 16.13 4.87 4.78
C ARG A 104 14.64 4.49 4.71
N ASP A 105 13.97 4.75 3.59
CA ASP A 105 12.55 4.42 3.43
C ASP A 105 12.30 2.90 3.42
N LEU A 106 13.33 2.10 3.05
CA LEU A 106 13.26 0.65 3.04
C LEU A 106 13.28 0.09 4.46
N GLU A 107 14.17 0.59 5.32
CA GLU A 107 14.26 0.18 6.75
C GLU A 107 12.98 0.46 7.54
N ARG A 108 12.12 1.36 7.02
CA ARG A 108 10.85 1.78 7.62
C ARG A 108 9.63 1.21 6.92
N CYS A 109 9.84 0.21 6.07
CA CYS A 109 8.79 -0.52 5.41
C CYS A 109 8.76 -1.96 5.95
N GLU A 110 7.57 -2.51 6.14
CA GLU A 110 7.40 -3.95 6.39
C GLU A 110 8.10 -4.75 5.29
N ASP A 111 8.79 -5.83 5.67
CA ASP A 111 9.65 -6.66 4.80
C ASP A 111 10.65 -5.87 3.97
N CYS A 112 11.11 -4.72 4.46
CA CYS A 112 11.94 -3.78 3.70
C CYS A 112 11.35 -3.37 2.34
N GLY A 113 10.01 -3.49 2.20
CA GLY A 113 9.25 -3.17 1.01
C GLY A 113 9.31 -4.19 -0.12
N ALA A 114 9.78 -5.42 0.12
CA ALA A 114 9.73 -6.51 -0.87
C ALA A 114 9.67 -7.89 -0.20
N VAL A 115 8.73 -8.72 -0.63
CA VAL A 115 8.61 -10.12 -0.19
C VAL A 115 9.65 -10.97 -0.93
N GLY A 116 10.55 -11.61 -0.18
CA GLY A 116 11.80 -12.18 -0.72
C GLY A 116 11.66 -13.41 -1.63
N ASP A 117 10.59 -14.20 -1.48
CA ASP A 117 10.34 -15.46 -2.18
C ASP A 117 9.20 -15.38 -3.21
N ALA A 118 8.79 -14.16 -3.60
CA ALA A 118 7.71 -13.96 -4.55
C ALA A 118 8.09 -14.39 -5.99
N ASP A 119 7.40 -15.40 -6.53
CA ASP A 119 7.43 -15.74 -7.94
C ASP A 119 6.51 -14.80 -8.75
N HIS A 120 7.11 -13.72 -9.23
CA HIS A 120 6.45 -12.70 -10.05
C HIS A 120 6.05 -13.19 -11.46
N THR A 121 6.47 -14.38 -11.89
CA THR A 121 6.07 -14.97 -13.18
C THR A 121 4.66 -15.56 -13.15
N GLN A 122 4.10 -15.79 -11.96
CA GLN A 122 2.74 -16.32 -11.76
C GLN A 122 1.65 -15.24 -11.95
N VAL A 123 2.01 -13.98 -12.13
CA VAL A 123 1.04 -12.89 -12.32
C VAL A 123 0.51 -12.94 -13.76
N GLY A 124 -0.79 -13.19 -13.91
CA GLY A 124 -1.41 -13.31 -15.24
C GLY A 124 -1.37 -12.01 -16.06
N GLU A 125 -1.30 -12.16 -17.39
CA GLU A 125 -1.16 -11.06 -18.35
C GLU A 125 -2.17 -9.91 -18.15
N ARG A 126 -3.45 -10.26 -17.94
CA ARG A 126 -4.52 -9.27 -17.72
C ARG A 126 -4.34 -8.45 -16.45
N ALA A 127 -3.74 -9.02 -15.40
CA ALA A 127 -3.47 -8.31 -14.14
C ALA A 127 -2.35 -7.29 -14.35
N LEU A 128 -1.29 -7.71 -15.04
CA LEU A 128 -0.16 -6.86 -15.37
C LEU A 128 -0.56 -5.71 -16.31
N ASP A 129 -1.38 -5.97 -17.35
CA ASP A 129 -1.87 -4.93 -18.27
C ASP A 129 -2.68 -3.85 -17.53
N ARG A 130 -3.49 -4.28 -16.56
CA ARG A 130 -4.30 -3.38 -15.75
C ARG A 130 -3.46 -2.59 -14.75
N GLY A 131 -2.44 -3.21 -14.16
CA GLY A 131 -1.58 -2.61 -13.15
C GLY A 131 -0.55 -1.62 -13.74
N ALA A 132 -0.05 -1.87 -14.94
CA ALA A 132 1.03 -1.09 -15.56
C ALA A 132 0.74 0.42 -15.60
N GLY A 133 -0.49 0.79 -15.95
CA GLY A 133 -0.91 2.20 -16.04
C GLY A 133 -1.32 2.83 -14.71
N GLN A 134 -1.15 2.16 -13.57
CA GLN A 134 -1.70 2.59 -12.27
C GLN A 134 -0.63 2.81 -11.19
N VAL A 135 0.65 2.57 -11.51
CA VAL A 135 1.76 2.72 -10.55
C VAL A 135 1.89 4.17 -10.09
N GLY A 136 1.82 4.39 -8.79
CA GLY A 136 1.82 5.74 -8.19
C GLY A 136 0.47 6.47 -8.26
N SER A 137 -0.64 5.75 -8.35
CA SER A 137 -2.00 6.30 -8.16
C SER A 137 -2.60 5.86 -6.81
N LEU A 138 -3.46 6.69 -6.21
CA LEU A 138 -4.16 6.32 -4.97
C LEU A 138 -5.26 5.29 -5.23
N GLY A 139 -6.07 5.54 -6.26
CA GLY A 139 -7.28 4.77 -6.53
C GLY A 139 -8.57 5.39 -6.03
N SER A 140 -9.48 4.54 -5.58
CA SER A 140 -10.86 4.87 -5.22
C SER A 140 -11.27 4.16 -3.94
N ALA A 141 -12.55 4.28 -3.55
CA ALA A 141 -13.10 3.72 -2.31
C ALA A 141 -12.42 4.31 -1.07
N ASN A 142 -11.90 3.48 -0.18
CA ASN A 142 -11.26 3.90 1.07
C ASN A 142 -9.80 4.35 0.91
N HIS A 143 -9.30 4.47 -0.32
CA HIS A 143 -7.93 4.94 -0.56
C HIS A 143 -7.84 6.46 -0.53
N PHE A 144 -6.85 6.97 0.19
CA PHE A 144 -6.68 8.41 0.41
C PHE A 144 -5.22 8.78 0.64
N LEU A 145 -4.96 10.08 0.51
CA LEU A 145 -3.83 10.74 1.14
C LEU A 145 -4.40 11.83 2.05
N GLU A 146 -4.03 11.79 3.32
CA GLU A 146 -4.49 12.76 4.31
C GLU A 146 -3.31 13.50 4.94
N ILE A 147 -3.46 14.82 5.04
CA ILE A 147 -2.58 15.66 5.84
C ILE A 147 -3.19 15.75 7.24
N GLN A 148 -2.48 15.23 8.23
CA GLN A 148 -2.94 15.10 9.60
C GLN A 148 -1.98 15.83 10.55
N ALA A 149 -2.40 16.05 11.79
CA ALA A 149 -1.53 16.51 12.85
C ALA A 149 -1.73 15.63 14.09
N VAL A 150 -0.63 15.29 14.77
CA VAL A 150 -0.71 14.57 16.04
C VAL A 150 -1.39 15.47 17.06
N ASP A 151 -2.57 15.07 17.53
CA ASP A 151 -3.32 15.86 18.51
C ASP A 151 -2.98 15.45 19.95
N THR A 152 -3.03 14.15 20.24
CA THR A 152 -2.77 13.58 21.56
C THR A 152 -1.73 12.47 21.49
N VAL A 153 -0.83 12.43 22.48
CA VAL A 153 0.14 11.33 22.69
C VAL A 153 -0.27 10.54 23.93
N TYR A 154 -0.39 9.22 23.78
CA TYR A 154 -0.79 8.31 24.87
C TYR A 154 0.40 7.58 25.51
N ASP A 155 1.47 7.36 24.73
CA ASP A 155 2.73 6.78 25.21
C ASP A 155 3.90 7.63 24.69
N GLU A 156 4.51 8.38 25.61
CA GLU A 156 5.62 9.28 25.32
C GLU A 156 6.90 8.56 24.88
N THR A 157 7.12 7.33 25.34
CA THR A 157 8.32 6.56 25.00
C THR A 157 8.21 6.05 23.57
N CYS A 158 7.08 5.45 23.22
CA CYS A 158 6.81 5.01 21.85
C CYS A 158 6.74 6.19 20.87
N ALA A 159 6.06 7.28 21.24
CA ALA A 159 5.98 8.48 20.39
C ALA A 159 7.36 9.06 20.07
N ARG A 160 8.24 9.18 21.09
CA ARG A 160 9.62 9.64 20.89
C ARG A 160 10.42 8.70 19.99
N ALA A 161 10.27 7.38 20.14
CA ALA A 161 10.92 6.40 19.27
C ALA A 161 10.43 6.51 17.81
N PHE A 162 9.15 6.82 17.60
CA PHE A 162 8.56 7.04 16.28
C PHE A 162 8.78 8.46 15.73
N GLY A 163 9.35 9.37 16.53
CA GLY A 163 9.55 10.77 16.15
C GLY A 163 8.26 11.59 16.09
N LEU A 164 7.23 11.18 16.84
CA LEU A 164 5.94 11.85 16.94
C LEU A 164 5.90 12.77 18.17
N ARG A 165 5.22 13.91 18.04
CA ARG A 165 4.94 14.85 19.14
C ARG A 165 3.65 15.62 18.84
N PRO A 166 2.93 16.13 19.85
CA PRO A 166 1.74 16.96 19.62
C PRO A 166 2.03 18.13 18.68
N GLY A 167 1.08 18.42 17.80
CA GLY A 167 1.16 19.45 16.78
C GLY A 167 1.95 19.07 15.52
N LEU A 168 2.71 17.97 15.52
CA LEU A 168 3.50 17.54 14.36
C LEU A 168 2.60 17.13 13.20
N VAL A 169 2.85 17.70 12.02
CA VAL A 169 2.18 17.32 10.77
C VAL A 169 2.70 15.96 10.28
N CYS A 170 1.75 15.10 9.94
CA CYS A 170 1.98 13.82 9.30
C CYS A 170 1.22 13.74 7.97
N VAL A 171 1.68 12.87 7.08
CA VAL A 171 0.97 12.51 5.85
C VAL A 171 0.69 11.02 5.89
N MET A 172 -0.59 10.65 5.89
CA MET A 172 -1.02 9.26 5.84
C MET A 172 -1.43 8.91 4.42
N ILE A 173 -0.85 7.85 3.87
CA ILE A 173 -1.14 7.34 2.54
C ILE A 173 -1.76 5.95 2.72
N HIS A 174 -2.99 5.77 2.25
CA HIS A 174 -3.69 4.51 2.26
C HIS A 174 -4.01 4.10 0.83
N CYS A 175 -3.35 3.04 0.36
CA CYS A 175 -3.57 2.46 -0.95
C CYS A 175 -3.04 1.02 -0.99
N GLY A 176 -3.23 0.34 -2.12
CA GLY A 176 -2.76 -1.03 -2.31
C GLY A 176 -2.24 -1.28 -3.71
N SER A 177 -2.19 -2.55 -4.07
CA SER A 177 -1.74 -3.08 -5.37
C SER A 177 -2.55 -2.63 -6.59
N ARG A 178 -3.65 -1.90 -6.37
CA ARG A 178 -4.52 -1.37 -7.43
C ARG A 178 -5.14 -2.50 -8.26
N GLY A 179 -5.38 -2.26 -9.54
CA GLY A 179 -5.98 -3.23 -10.44
C GLY A 179 -5.11 -4.46 -10.72
N LEU A 180 -3.85 -4.48 -10.25
CA LEU A 180 -2.96 -5.62 -10.38
C LEU A 180 -3.48 -6.82 -9.57
N ALA A 181 -3.86 -6.62 -8.30
CA ALA A 181 -4.31 -7.75 -7.47
C ALA A 181 -5.79 -8.14 -7.63
N THR A 182 -6.66 -7.19 -7.99
CA THR A 182 -8.13 -7.41 -7.99
C THR A 182 -8.58 -8.57 -8.89
N ARG A 183 -7.72 -9.03 -9.81
CA ARG A 183 -7.93 -10.23 -10.64
C ARG A 183 -6.79 -11.24 -10.62
N SER A 184 -5.70 -11.00 -9.88
CA SER A 184 -4.69 -12.03 -9.67
C SER A 184 -5.14 -13.05 -8.63
N ALA A 185 -6.10 -12.69 -7.74
CA ALA A 185 -6.86 -13.66 -6.97
C ALA A 185 -7.65 -14.54 -7.96
N PRO A 186 -7.25 -15.80 -8.16
CA PRO A 186 -7.88 -16.62 -9.16
C PRO A 186 -9.33 -16.89 -8.74
N THR A 187 -10.25 -16.92 -9.71
CA THR A 187 -11.60 -17.49 -9.56
C THR A 187 -11.58 -19.00 -9.29
N THR A 188 -10.45 -19.57 -8.88
CA THR A 188 -10.29 -21.00 -8.61
C THR A 188 -10.70 -21.31 -7.18
N CYS A 189 -12.00 -21.31 -6.93
CA CYS A 189 -12.59 -22.35 -6.10
C CYS A 189 -12.71 -23.60 -6.98
N GLY A 190 -11.58 -24.25 -7.29
CA GLY A 190 -11.52 -25.53 -7.97
C GLY A 190 -10.93 -26.58 -7.04
N PRO A 191 -11.38 -27.84 -7.07
CA PRO A 191 -10.80 -28.88 -6.24
C PRO A 191 -9.34 -29.07 -6.64
N TRP A 192 -8.44 -28.82 -5.69
CA TRP A 192 -7.05 -29.24 -5.82
C TRP A 192 -7.03 -30.76 -5.66
N THR A 193 -6.82 -31.49 -6.76
CA THR A 193 -6.51 -32.91 -6.71
C THR A 193 -5.17 -33.15 -6.02
N PRO A 194 -5.03 -34.28 -5.31
CA PRO A 194 -4.10 -34.47 -4.19
C PRO A 194 -2.62 -34.39 -4.56
#